data_AF-A0A853J712-F1
#
_entry.id   AF-A0A853J712-F1
#
_cell.length_a   1.000
_cell.length_b   1.000
_cell.length_c   1.000
_cell.angle_alpha   90.00
_cell.angle_beta   90.00
_cell.angle_gamma   90.00
#
_symmetry.space_group_name_H-M   'P 1'
#
loop_
_entity.id
_entity.type
_entity.pdbx_description
1 polymer ?
#
loop_
_entity_poly.entity_id
_entity_poly.type
_entity_poly.pdbx_seq_one_letter_code
_entity_poly.pdbx_strand_id
1 'polypeptide(L)' 'MNKDQLLGTIKSKGLTVTAVLKKVNDDGINLAPSTFYKGLRDERPFKTNEIKALAKVIPLTRSETMDIFFTIEVS' A
#
# COMPACT_ATOMS: atom_id res chain seq x y z
N MET A 1 6.33 -4.13 7.55
CA MET A 1 5.26 -3.22 7.10
C MET A 1 4.07 -3.33 8.05
N ASN A 2 3.33 -2.26 8.32
CA ASN A 2 2.10 -2.29 9.12
C ASN A 2 0.85 -2.54 8.26
N LYS A 3 0.48 -3.82 8.09
CA LYS A 3 -0.68 -4.24 7.26
C LYS A 3 -2.01 -3.70 7.79
N ASP A 4 -2.18 -3.66 9.11
CA ASP A 4 -3.45 -3.28 9.74
C ASP A 4 -3.67 -1.77 9.58
N GLN A 5 -2.60 -0.98 9.69
CA GLN A 5 -2.63 0.45 9.40
C GLN A 5 -2.93 0.73 7.92
N LEU A 6 -2.35 -0.02 6.98
CA LEU A 6 -2.66 0.14 5.55
C LEU A 6 -4.15 -0.13 5.26
N LEU A 7 -4.67 -1.27 5.71
CA LEU A 7 -6.07 -1.65 5.50
C LEU A 7 -7.05 -0.72 6.22
N GLY A 8 -6.71 -0.32 7.44
CA GLY A 8 -7.46 0.66 8.22
C GLY A 8 -7.51 2.01 7.51
N THR A 9 -6.39 2.47 6.95
CA THR A 9 -6.31 3.74 6.23
C THR A 9 -7.15 3.71 4.96
N ILE A 10 -7.06 2.64 4.16
CA ILE A 10 -7.92 2.43 2.97
C ILE A 10 -9.40 2.56 3.34
N LYS A 11 -9.83 1.85 4.39
CA LYS A 11 -11.21 1.87 4.87
C LYS A 11 -11.63 3.25 5.39
N SER A 12 -10.77 3.92 6.17
CA SER A 12 -11.06 5.25 6.75
C SER A 12 -11.27 6.33 5.69
N LYS A 13 -10.63 6.20 4.53
CA LYS A 13 -10.78 7.09 3.38
C LYS A 13 -11.94 6.72 2.46
N GLY A 14 -12.80 5.77 2.88
CA GLY A 14 -13.96 5.32 2.10
C GLY A 14 -13.59 4.53 0.84
N LEU A 15 -12.38 3.98 0.78
CA LEU A 15 -11.90 3.20 -0.36
C LEU A 15 -12.02 1.69 -0.09
N THR A 16 -12.07 0.91 -1.17
CA THR A 16 -11.91 -0.54 -1.12
C THR A 16 -10.57 -0.94 -1.71
N VAL A 17 -10.02 -2.07 -1.27
CA VAL A 17 -8.77 -2.62 -1.84
C VAL A 17 -8.90 -2.79 -3.35
N THR A 18 -10.03 -3.32 -3.83
CA THR A 18 -10.29 -3.48 -5.27
C THR A 18 -10.25 -2.15 -6.03
N ALA A 19 -10.86 -1.09 -5.49
CA ALA A 19 -10.84 0.23 -6.11
C ALA A 19 -9.42 0.84 -6.14
N VAL A 20 -8.66 0.65 -5.06
CA VAL A 20 -7.25 1.07 -4.99
C VAL A 20 -6.42 0.36 -6.05
N LEU A 21 -6.50 -0.98 -6.11
CA LEU A 21 -5.74 -1.76 -7.07
C LEU A 21 -6.10 -1.43 -8.52
N LYS A 22 -7.38 -1.18 -8.78
CA LYS A 22 -7.82 -0.72 -10.11
C LYS A 22 -7.12 0.59 -10.47
N LYS A 23 -7.16 1.61 -9.60
CA LYS A 23 -6.51 2.90 -9.85
C LYS A 23 -4.99 2.80 -10.00
N VAL A 24 -4.34 1.95 -9.21
CA VAL A 24 -2.89 1.69 -9.34
C VAL A 24 -2.55 1.08 -10.71
N ASN A 25 -3.37 0.13 -11.19
CA ASN A 25 -3.22 -0.47 -12.51
C ASN A 25 -3.54 0.53 -13.64
N ASP A 26 -4.56 1.37 -13.49
CA ASP A 26 -4.90 2.44 -14.43
C ASP A 26 -3.75 3.46 -14.57
N ASP A 27 -2.97 3.67 -13.49
CA ASP A 27 -1.75 4.49 -13.46
C ASP A 27 -0.50 3.77 -14.05
N GLY A 28 -0.67 2.57 -14.63
CA GLY A 28 0.38 1.81 -15.32
C GLY A 28 1.24 0.95 -14.42
N ILE A 29 0.95 0.85 -13.12
CA ILE A 29 1.64 -0.03 -12.19
C ILE A 29 0.87 -1.33 -12.06
N ASN A 30 1.35 -2.39 -12.70
CA ASN A 30 0.71 -3.71 -12.65
C ASN A 30 0.86 -4.34 -11.25
N LEU A 31 -0.13 -4.13 -10.40
CA LEU A 31 -0.24 -4.69 -9.06
C LEU A 31 -1.47 -5.60 -8.99
N ALA A 32 -1.24 -6.88 -9.27
CA ALA A 32 -2.28 -7.89 -9.16
C ALA A 32 -2.75 -8.06 -7.68
N PRO A 33 -4.01 -8.45 -7.43
CA PRO A 33 -4.51 -8.69 -6.08
C PRO A 33 -3.68 -9.71 -5.31
N SER A 34 -3.28 -10.81 -5.95
CA SER A 34 -2.41 -11.83 -5.33
C SER A 34 -1.08 -11.25 -4.87
N THR A 35 -0.47 -10.38 -5.69
CA THR A 35 0.75 -9.66 -5.38
C THR A 35 0.56 -8.70 -4.21
N PHE A 36 -0.54 -7.96 -4.17
CA PHE A 36 -0.89 -7.09 -3.05
C PHE A 36 -1.01 -7.87 -1.74
N TYR A 37 -1.76 -8.97 -1.72
CA TYR A 37 -1.93 -9.78 -0.51
C TYR A 37 -0.63 -10.50 -0.09
N LYS A 38 0.25 -10.85 -1.02
CA LYS A 38 1.62 -11.32 -0.69
C LYS A 38 2.44 -10.22 -0.01
N GLY A 39 2.31 -8.98 -0.45
CA GLY A 39 2.90 -7.81 0.21
C GLY A 39 2.36 -7.60 1.61
N LEU A 40 1.06 -7.80 1.83
CA LEU A 40 0.45 -7.71 3.16
C LEU A 40 0.96 -8.75 4.16
N ARG A 41 1.47 -9.89 3.67
CA ARG A 41 2.00 -10.99 4.47
C ARG A 41 3.53 -10.99 4.55
N ASP A 42 4.18 -9.95 4.05
CA ASP A 42 5.64 -9.83 3.91
C ASP A 42 6.31 -10.99 3.11
N GLU A 43 5.53 -11.83 2.42
CA GLU A 43 6.03 -12.88 1.51
C GLU A 43 6.73 -12.29 0.28
N ARG A 44 6.30 -11.08 -0.10
CA ARG A 44 6.90 -10.29 -1.18
C ARG A 44 6.79 -8.82 -0.81
N PRO A 45 7.86 -8.19 -0.30
CA PRO A 45 7.86 -6.77 0.02
C PRO A 45 7.39 -5.92 -1.17
N PHE A 46 6.63 -4.87 -0.88
CA PHE A 46 6.22 -3.91 -1.91
C PHE A 46 7.44 -3.19 -2.49
N LYS A 47 7.46 -3.04 -3.81
CA LYS A 47 8.53 -2.29 -4.49
C LYS A 47 8.30 -0.79 -4.34
N THR A 48 9.36 -0.01 -4.45
CA THR A 48 9.31 1.46 -4.32
C THR A 48 8.28 2.12 -5.26
N ASN A 49 8.14 1.63 -6.50
CA ASN A 49 7.14 2.15 -7.44
C ASN A 49 5.70 1.80 -7.02
N GLU A 50 5.47 0.60 -6.49
CA GLU A 50 4.19 0.15 -5.95
C GLU A 50 3.81 0.98 -4.71
N ILE A 51 4.77 1.22 -3.80
CA ILE A 51 4.57 2.06 -2.62
C ILE A 51 4.18 3.48 -3.03
N LYS A 52 4.90 4.09 -3.98
CA LYS A 52 4.60 5.43 -4.49
C LYS A 52 3.20 5.50 -5.11
N ALA A 53 2.82 4.49 -5.90
CA ALA A 53 1.50 4.44 -6.52
C ALA A 53 0.37 4.26 -5.49
N LEU A 54 0.57 3.36 -4.52
CA LEU A 54 -0.38 3.17 -3.41
C LEU A 54 -0.52 4.44 -2.57
N ALA A 55 0.58 5.10 -2.22
CA ALA A 55 0.56 6.36 -1.47
C ALA A 55 -0.18 7.46 -2.22
N LYS A 56 -0.02 7.55 -3.55
CA LYS A 56 -0.75 8.50 -4.39
C LYS A 56 -2.25 8.19 -4.44
N VAL A 57 -2.62 6.92 -4.62
CA VAL A 57 -4.02 6.49 -4.79
C VAL A 57 -4.81 6.48 -3.48
N ILE A 58 -4.16 6.21 -2.34
CA ILE A 58 -4.73 6.19 -0.98
C ILE A 58 -4.57 7.57 -0.30
N PRO A 59 -4.38 8.65 -1.07
CA PRO A 59 -3.68 9.88 -0.68
C PRO A 59 -3.02 9.85 0.72
N LEU A 60 -1.91 9.13 0.84
CA LEU A 60 -1.10 9.06 2.06
C LEU A 60 -0.14 10.26 2.12
N THR A 61 0.00 10.82 3.30
CA THR A 61 1.09 11.75 3.62
C THR A 61 2.42 11.00 3.63
N ARG A 62 3.53 11.77 3.59
CA ARG A 62 4.87 11.21 3.73
C ARG A 62 5.02 10.44 5.05
N SER A 63 4.50 10.96 6.16
CA SER A 63 4.56 10.29 7.47
C SER A 63 3.82 8.96 7.44
N GLU A 64 2.55 8.97 7.00
CA GLU A 64 1.75 7.73 6.91
C GLU A 64 2.42 6.69 6.00
N THR A 65 3.02 7.13 4.90
CA THR A 65 3.76 6.23 3.99
C THR A 65 4.95 5.59 4.71
N MET A 66 5.71 6.36 5.49
CA MET A 66 6.82 5.83 6.29
C MET A 66 6.29 4.85 7.34
N ASP A 67 5.31 5.25 8.14
CA ASP A 67 4.77 4.44 9.24
C ASP A 67 4.18 3.10 8.74
N ILE A 68 3.54 3.11 7.57
CA ILE A 68 2.94 1.92 6.97
C ILE A 68 4.01 1.02 6.33
N PHE A 69 4.83 1.56 5.44
CA PHE A 69 5.68 0.73 4.58
C PHE A 69 7.08 0.50 5.12
N PHE A 70 7.54 1.35 6.03
CA PHE A 70 8.90 1.35 6.56
C PHE A 70 8.84 1.37 8.09
N THR A 71 8.74 0.20 8.70
CA THR A 71 8.99 0.09 10.14
C THR A 71 10.47 0.41 10.39
N ILE A 72 10.75 1.46 11.17
CA ILE A 72 12.10 1.69 11.67
C ILE A 72 12.35 0.60 12.71
N GLU A 73 13.10 -0.44 12.35
CA GLU A 73 13.77 -1.24 13.38
C GLU A 73 14.85 -0.34 13.97
N VAL A 74 14.54 0.24 15.14
CA VAL A 74 15.56 0.86 15.98
C VAL A 74 16.34 -0.31 16.57
N SER A 75 17.44 -0.67 15.90
CA SER A 75 18.48 -1.55 16.44
C SER A 75 19.27 -0.82 17.52
#